data_AF-A0A914ED21-F1
#
_entry.id   AF-A0A914ED21-F1
#
_cell.length_a   1.000
_cell.length_b   1.000
_cell.length_c   1.000
_cell.angle_alpha   90.00
_cell.angle_beta   90.00
_cell.angle_gamma   90.00
#
_symmetry.space_group_name_H-M   'P 1'
#
loop_
_entity.id
_entity.type
_entity.pdbx_description
1 polymer ?
#
loop_
_entity_poly.entity_id
_entity_poly.type
_entity_poly.pdbx_seq_one_letter_code
_entity_poly.pdbx_strand_id
1 'polypeptide(L)' 'MQLLYINLNPLDYSIWSILEAQVNAEAHSSVESLEKAITEAFENLDQRMINRAIDDWPRRLDAVIASNGAYFE' A
#
# COMPACT_ATOMS: atom_id res chain seq x y z
N MET A 1 -5.89 17.72 -3.90
CA MET A 1 -6.00 16.58 -4.84
C MET A 1 -5.00 15.46 -4.54
N GLN A 2 -3.74 15.75 -4.17
CA GLN A 2 -2.76 14.71 -3.77
C GLN A 2 -3.14 13.88 -2.53
N LEU A 3 -3.81 14.47 -1.54
CA LEU A 3 -4.18 13.78 -0.29
C LEU A 3 -5.31 12.74 -0.47
N LEU A 4 -6.18 12.95 -1.46
CA LEU A 4 -7.24 11.99 -1.82
C LEU A 4 -6.67 10.70 -2.42
N TYR A 5 -5.54 10.80 -3.11
CA TYR A 5 -4.90 9.66 -3.77
C TYR A 5 -4.33 8.67 -2.75
N ILE A 6 -3.59 9.16 -1.74
CA ILE A 6 -3.01 8.31 -0.68
C ILE A 6 -4.09 7.56 0.11
N ASN A 7 -5.20 8.21 0.43
CA ASN A 7 -6.22 7.61 1.30
C ASN A 7 -7.10 6.57 0.61
N LEU A 8 -7.17 6.61 -0.73
CA LEU A 8 -8.03 5.74 -1.53
C LEU A 8 -7.26 4.78 -2.42
N ASN A 9 -5.95 4.95 -2.62
CA ASN A 9 -5.14 4.01 -3.36
C ASN A 9 -4.74 2.83 -2.45
N PRO A 10 -5.21 1.59 -2.70
CA PRO A 10 -4.86 0.42 -1.91
C PRO A 10 -3.36 0.14 -1.86
N LEU A 11 -2.62 0.57 -2.89
CA LEU A 11 -1.17 0.51 -2.89
C LEU A 11 -0.58 1.38 -1.78
N ASP A 12 -1.05 2.62 -1.64
CA ASP A 12 -0.50 3.60 -0.70
C ASP A 12 -0.91 3.31 0.76
N TYR A 13 -2.20 3.04 1.02
CA TYR A 13 -2.66 2.88 2.41
C TYR A 13 -2.45 1.47 2.99
N SER A 14 -2.10 0.47 2.17
CA SER A 14 -1.98 -0.91 2.63
C SER A 14 -0.80 -1.66 2.02
N ILE A 15 -0.78 -1.87 0.70
CA ILE A 15 0.14 -2.83 0.09
C ILE A 15 1.60 -2.39 0.21
N TRP A 16 1.88 -1.08 0.11
CA TRP A 16 3.24 -0.56 0.22
C TRP A 16 3.87 -0.84 1.58
N SER A 17 3.14 -0.68 2.68
CA SER A 17 3.68 -0.95 4.03
C SER A 17 4.01 -2.43 4.25
N ILE A 18 3.27 -3.34 3.61
CA ILE A 18 3.53 -4.78 3.61
C ILE A 18 4.83 -5.07 2.87
N LEU A 19 4.97 -4.54 1.65
CA LEU A 19 6.17 -4.75 0.83
C LEU A 19 7.40 -4.14 1.48
N GLU A 20 7.26 -2.93 2.04
CA GLU A 20 8.32 -2.24 2.76
C GLU A 20 8.81 -3.08 3.96
N ALA A 21 7.89 -3.64 4.76
CA ALA A 21 8.25 -4.48 5.89
C ALA A 21 8.98 -5.77 5.47
N GLN A 22 8.59 -6.38 4.34
CA GLN A 22 9.24 -7.59 3.82
C GLN A 22 10.61 -7.29 3.22
N VAL A 23 10.69 -6.29 2.35
CA VAL A 23 11.91 -5.94 1.62
C VAL A 23 12.97 -5.39 2.57
N ASN A 24 12.58 -4.57 3.55
CA ASN A 24 13.53 -3.99 4.52
C ASN A 24 13.91 -4.94 5.66
N ALA A 25 13.40 -6.18 5.67
CA ALA A 25 13.88 -7.22 6.60
C ALA A 25 15.33 -7.64 6.30
N GLU A 26 15.82 -7.37 5.09
CA GLU A 26 17.18 -7.63 4.66
C GLU A 26 17.86 -6.36 4.12
N ALA A 27 19.19 -6.29 4.23
CA ALA A 27 19.95 -5.16 3.71
C ALA A 27 20.25 -5.35 2.21
N HIS A 28 20.06 -4.29 1.43
CA HIS A 28 20.32 -4.28 -0.01
C HIS A 28 21.65 -3.58 -0.32
N SER A 29 22.50 -4.21 -1.13
CA SER A 29 23.82 -3.67 -1.48
C SER A 29 23.81 -2.70 -2.66
N SER A 30 22.70 -2.62 -3.39
CA SER A 30 22.55 -1.72 -4.55
C SER A 30 21.07 -1.41 -4.81
N VAL A 31 20.83 -0.42 -5.67
CA VAL A 31 19.48 -0.08 -6.13
C VAL A 31 18.88 -1.24 -6.92
N GLU A 32 19.66 -1.93 -7.76
CA GLU A 32 19.17 -3.08 -8.53
C GLU A 32 18.75 -4.24 -7.62
N SER A 33 19.48 -4.47 -6.52
CA SER A 33 19.10 -5.48 -5.50
C SER A 33 17.76 -5.12 -4.85
N LEU A 34 17.57 -3.85 -4.52
CA LEU A 34 16.33 -3.36 -3.92
C LEU A 34 15.15 -3.46 -4.90
N GLU A 35 15.32 -3.03 -6.14
CA GLU A 35 14.29 -3.12 -7.18
C GLU A 35 13.85 -4.58 -7.39
N LYS A 36 14.82 -5.49 -7.49
CA LYS A 36 14.55 -6.93 -7.61
C LYS A 36 13.76 -7.47 -6.41
N ALA A 37 14.17 -7.11 -5.18
CA ALA A 37 13.48 -7.55 -3.97
C ALA A 37 12.04 -7.03 -3.91
N ILE A 38 11.79 -5.78 -4.33
CA ILE A 38 10.44 -5.21 -4.42
C ILE A 38 9.59 -5.98 -5.44
N THR A 39 10.14 -6.25 -6.64
CA THR A 39 9.43 -7.02 -7.67
C THR A 39 9.08 -8.42 -7.18
N GLU A 40 10.04 -9.13 -6.59
CA GLU A 40 9.82 -10.48 -6.05
C GLU A 40 8.79 -10.48 -4.91
N ALA A 41 8.85 -9.50 -4.00
CA ALA A 41 7.87 -9.36 -2.93
C ALA A 41 6.45 -9.09 -3.47
N PHE A 42 6.33 -8.25 -4.50
CA PHE A 42 5.06 -7.95 -5.14
C PHE A 42 4.49 -9.17 -5.87
N GLU A 43 5.31 -9.90 -6.62
CA GLU A 43 4.90 -11.12 -7.35
C GLU A 43 4.45 -12.24 -6.42
N ASN A 44 5.02 -12.31 -5.21
CA ASN A 44 4.67 -13.31 -4.19
C ASN A 44 3.63 -12.80 -3.16
N LEU A 45 3.04 -11.63 -3.39
CA LEU A 45 2.07 -11.05 -2.47
C LEU A 45 0.83 -11.95 -2.36
N ASP A 46 0.45 -12.31 -1.14
CA ASP A 46 -0.74 -13.14 -0.91
C ASP A 46 -2.00 -12.42 -1.40
N GLN A 47 -2.75 -13.07 -2.29
CA GLN A 47 -4.03 -12.58 -2.82
C GLN A 47 -5.01 -12.20 -1.69
N ARG A 48 -4.95 -12.84 -0.52
CA ARG A 48 -5.78 -12.48 0.64
C ARG A 48 -5.46 -11.07 1.16
N MET A 49 -4.21 -10.64 1.08
CA MET A 49 -3.79 -9.29 1.48
C MET A 49 -4.33 -8.26 0.48
N ILE A 50 -4.27 -8.58 -0.82
CA ILE A 50 -4.88 -7.75 -1.88
C ILE A 50 -6.38 -7.62 -1.65
N ASN A 51 -7.08 -8.74 -1.44
CA ASN A 51 -8.52 -8.74 -1.19
C ASN A 51 -8.88 -7.90 0.03
N ARG A 52 -8.14 -8.04 1.14
CA ARG A 52 -8.36 -7.23 2.34
C ARG A 52 -8.22 -5.73 2.06
N ALA A 53 -7.23 -5.32 1.28
CA ALA A 53 -7.08 -3.92 0.91
C ALA A 53 -8.29 -3.43 0.09
N ILE A 54 -8.71 -4.20 -0.92
CA ILE A 54 -9.90 -3.88 -1.73
C ILE A 54 -11.17 -3.82 -0.88
N ASP A 55 -11.36 -4.77 0.04
CA ASP A 55 -12.54 -4.83 0.93
C ASP A 55 -12.61 -3.64 1.91
N ASP A 56 -11.46 -3.04 2.26
CA ASP A 56 -11.39 -1.85 3.12
C ASP A 56 -11.70 -0.54 2.35
N TRP A 57 -11.63 -0.59 1.02
CA TRP A 57 -11.79 0.60 0.17
C TRP A 57 -13.13 1.33 0.34
N PRO A 58 -14.31 0.65 0.38
CA PRO A 58 -15.58 1.35 0.58
C PRO A 58 -15.64 2.11 1.91
N ARG A 59 -15.14 1.51 3.00
CA ARG A 59 -15.06 2.16 4.31
C ARG A 59 -14.20 3.43 4.26
N ARG A 60 -13.09 3.38 3.53
CA ARG A 60 -12.21 4.54 3.32
C ARG A 60 -12.86 5.62 2.46
N LEU A 61 -13.62 5.25 1.43
CA LEU A 61 -14.41 6.20 0.64
C LEU A 61 -15.42 6.94 1.52
N ASP A 62 -16.14 6.21 2.37
CA ASP A 62 -17.10 6.83 3.30
C ASP A 62 -16.42 7.81 4.25
N ALA A 63 -15.22 7.48 4.74
CA ALA A 63 -14.43 8.37 5.58
C ALA A 63 -13.97 9.64 4.84
N VAL A 64 -13.55 9.52 3.57
CA VAL A 64 -13.25 10.68 2.70
C VAL A 64 -14.48 11.58 2.55
N ILE A 65 -15.65 11.00 2.32
CA ILE A 65 -16.90 11.76 2.14
C ILE A 65 -17.24 12.48 3.45
N ALA A 66 -17.18 11.78 4.58
CA ALA A 66 -17.44 12.35 5.91
C ALA A 66 -16.45 13.48 6.26
N SER A 67 -15.20 13.39 5.79
CA SER A 67 -14.18 14.41 6.00
C SER A 67 -14.25 15.57 5.00
N ASN A 68 -15.25 15.60 4.09
CA ASN A 68 -15.32 16.53 2.96
C ASN A 68 -14.02 16.58 2.12
N GLY A 69 -13.38 15.42 1.94
CA GLY A 69 -12.14 15.30 1.18
C GLY A 69 -10.87 15.68 1.96
N ALA A 70 -10.97 15.94 3.27
CA ALA A 70 -9.80 16.11 4.12
C ALA A 70 -9.09 14.77 4.39
N TYR A 71 -7.82 14.86 4.78
CA TYR A 71 -7.03 13.70 5.21
C TYR A 71 -7.63 13.04 6.46
N PHE A 72 -7.53 11.71 6.56
CA PHE A 72 -7.94 10.91 7.70
C PHE A 72 -7.00 9.69 7.82
N GLU A 73 -6.85 9.15 9.03
CA GLU A 73 -6.14 7.88 9.30
C GLU A 73 -7.09 6.68 9.32
#